data_AF-A0A3D6D211-F1
#
_entry.id   AF-A0A3D6D211-F1
#
_cell.length_a   1.000
_cell.length_b   1.000
_cell.length_c   1.000
_cell.angle_alpha   90.00
_cell.angle_beta   90.00
_cell.angle_gamma   90.00
#
_symmetry.space_group_name_H-M   'P 1'
#
loop_
_entity.id
_entity.type
_entity.pdbx_description
1 polymer ?
#
loop_
_entity_poly.entity_id
_entity_poly.type
_entity_poly.pdbx_seq_one_letter_code
_entity_poly.pdbx_strand_id
1 'polypeptide(L)'
;SGKADNLVFGGSDYEINGTITAEGQLLDEWRTRWGMVKGEVHFLDNSYTTRDEAVRVRELVKNKSWETLYLVTSAWHMKRAEAVFRKHGVDVQPVGCDFKG
;
A
#
# COMPACT_ATOMS: atom_id res chain seq x y z
N SER A 1 1.38 -2.25 19.27
CA SER A 1 0.33 -2.93 18.48
C SER A 1 0.27 -2.32 17.08
N GLY A 2 -0.11 -3.09 16.06
CA GLY A 2 -0.36 -2.57 14.70
C GLY A 2 -1.56 -1.61 14.66
N LYS A 3 -1.58 -0.71 13.68
CA LYS A 3 -2.63 0.31 13.48
C LYS A 3 -3.73 -0.10 12.50
N ALA A 4 -3.52 -1.18 11.76
CA ALA A 4 -4.45 -1.73 10.78
C ALA A 4 -4.38 -3.26 10.77
N ASP A 5 -5.47 -3.91 10.39
CA ASP A 5 -5.56 -5.38 10.31
C ASP A 5 -5.09 -5.92 8.97
N ASN A 6 -5.40 -5.21 7.88
CA ASN A 6 -5.08 -5.61 6.50
C ASN A 6 -3.95 -4.77 5.94
N LEU A 7 -3.23 -5.33 4.97
CA LEU A 7 -2.13 -4.66 4.29
C LEU A 7 -2.37 -4.68 2.78
N VAL A 8 -2.24 -3.53 2.15
CA VAL A 8 -2.40 -3.39 0.69
C VAL A 8 -1.08 -2.89 0.14
N PHE A 9 -0.60 -3.58 -0.89
CA PHE A 9 0.58 -3.14 -1.62
C PHE A 9 0.23 -2.65 -3.02
N GLY A 10 1.07 -1.74 -3.52
CA GLY A 10 0.99 -1.20 -4.89
C GLY A 10 1.18 -2.29 -5.95
N GLY A 11 1.38 -1.89 -7.21
CA GLY A 11 1.42 -2.84 -8.33
C GLY A 11 2.65 -2.73 -9.23
N SER A 12 3.76 -2.17 -8.74
CA SER A 12 5.01 -2.15 -9.51
C SER A 12 5.85 -3.39 -9.24
N ASP A 13 6.41 -3.98 -10.29
CA ASP A 13 7.47 -4.98 -10.19
C ASP A 13 8.63 -4.43 -9.31
N TYR A 14 9.02 -5.15 -8.26
CA TYR A 14 10.17 -4.78 -7.45
C TYR A 14 11.39 -5.59 -7.89
N GLU A 15 12.40 -4.91 -8.41
CA GLU A 15 13.71 -5.49 -8.66
C GLU A 15 14.55 -5.42 -7.38
N ILE A 16 14.91 -6.58 -6.82
CA ILE A 16 15.87 -6.68 -5.72
C ILE A 16 17.02 -7.57 -6.18
N ASN A 17 18.24 -7.03 -6.14
CA ASN A 17 19.47 -7.72 -6.55
C ASN A 17 19.42 -8.31 -7.97
N GLY A 18 18.81 -7.61 -8.94
CA GLY A 18 18.71 -8.05 -10.33
C GLY A 18 17.66 -9.12 -10.59
N THR A 19 16.84 -9.46 -9.59
CA THR A 19 15.71 -10.39 -9.74
C THR A 19 14.41 -9.61 -9.64
N ILE A 20 13.62 -9.67 -10.72
CA ILE A 20 12.22 -9.22 -10.69
C ILE A 20 11.46 -10.27 -9.91
N THR A 21 11.18 -9.98 -8.64
CA THR A 21 10.40 -10.89 -7.79
C THR A 21 8.95 -10.44 -7.83
N ALA A 22 8.05 -11.39 -8.10
CA ALA A 22 6.63 -11.17 -7.89
C ALA A 22 6.40 -10.78 -6.42
N GLU A 23 5.84 -9.59 -6.21
CA GLU A 23 5.63 -8.95 -4.90
C GLU A 23 5.05 -9.89 -3.83
N GLY A 24 4.23 -10.87 -4.25
CA GLY A 24 3.65 -11.90 -3.39
C GLY A 24 4.64 -12.82 -2.66
N GLN A 25 5.80 -13.17 -3.26
CA GLN A 25 6.74 -14.12 -2.64
C GLN A 25 7.57 -13.46 -1.52
N LEU A 26 8.03 -12.23 -1.74
CA LEU A 26 8.73 -11.42 -0.72
C LEU A 26 7.84 -11.16 0.50
N LEU A 27 6.54 -10.99 0.27
CA LEU A 27 5.61 -10.64 1.34
C LEU A 27 5.05 -11.83 2.08
N ASP A 28 4.97 -13.01 1.46
CA ASP A 28 4.69 -14.23 2.22
C ASP A 28 5.85 -14.56 3.18
N GLU A 29 7.09 -14.29 2.74
CA GLU A 29 8.26 -14.35 3.61
C GLU A 29 8.18 -13.32 4.74
N TRP A 30 7.81 -12.06 4.47
CA TRP A 30 7.68 -11.03 5.52
C TRP A 30 6.52 -11.31 6.47
N ARG A 31 5.38 -11.77 5.95
CA ARG A 31 4.21 -12.19 6.74
C ARG A 31 4.58 -13.30 7.71
N THR A 32 5.26 -14.33 7.21
CA THR A 32 5.73 -15.47 8.01
C THR A 32 6.79 -15.04 9.02
N ARG A 33 7.76 -14.22 8.60
CA ARG A 33 8.89 -13.81 9.43
C ARG A 33 8.51 -12.84 10.54
N TRP A 34 7.53 -11.97 10.31
CA TRP A 34 7.20 -10.90 11.24
C TRP A 34 5.95 -11.18 12.08
N GLY A 35 5.04 -12.05 11.67
CA GLY A 35 3.80 -12.32 12.42
C GLY A 35 2.95 -11.05 12.68
N MET A 36 3.15 -10.02 11.85
CA MET A 36 2.71 -8.64 12.10
C MET A 36 1.34 -8.30 11.51
N VAL A 37 0.85 -9.06 10.53
CA VAL A 37 -0.43 -8.81 9.86
C VAL A 37 -1.46 -9.82 10.36
N LYS A 38 -2.54 -9.33 10.96
CA LYS A 38 -3.63 -10.16 11.48
C LYS A 38 -4.67 -10.51 10.42
N GLY A 39 -4.84 -9.66 9.42
CA GLY A 39 -5.81 -9.79 8.33
C GLY A 39 -5.18 -10.20 7.00
N GLU A 40 -5.87 -9.86 5.92
CA GLU A 40 -5.49 -10.21 4.56
C GLU A 40 -4.40 -9.27 4.00
N VAL A 41 -3.61 -9.80 3.09
CA VAL A 41 -2.68 -9.02 2.25
C VAL A 41 -3.29 -8.94 0.85
N HIS A 42 -3.39 -7.73 0.32
CA HIS A 42 -3.94 -7.45 -1.01
C HIS A 42 -2.87 -6.86 -1.92
N PHE A 43 -2.85 -7.34 -3.16
CA PHE A 43 -1.94 -6.87 -4.21
C PHE A 43 -2.74 -6.14 -5.27
N LEU A 44 -2.26 -4.97 -5.68
CA LEU A 44 -2.91 -4.18 -6.72
C LEU A 44 -2.29 -4.49 -8.09
N ASP A 45 -2.39 -5.75 -8.51
CA ASP A 45 -1.80 -6.24 -9.77
C ASP A 45 -2.08 -5.30 -10.95
N ASN A 46 -1.08 -5.09 -11.81
CA ASN A 46 -1.14 -4.21 -12.98
C ASN A 46 -1.45 -2.74 -12.62
N SER A 47 -0.88 -2.21 -11.52
CA SER A 47 -0.93 -0.79 -11.16
C SER A 47 0.43 -0.14 -11.38
N TYR A 48 0.61 0.48 -12.54
CA TYR A 48 1.89 1.08 -12.94
C TYR A 48 2.04 2.53 -12.46
N THR A 49 0.96 3.14 -11.98
CA THR A 49 0.96 4.51 -11.49
C THR A 49 0.20 4.63 -10.17
N THR A 50 0.54 5.64 -9.37
CA THR A 50 -0.20 5.99 -8.14
C THR A 50 -1.68 6.27 -8.42
N ARG A 51 -2.03 6.65 -9.66
CA ARG A 51 -3.42 6.83 -10.08
C ARG A 51 -4.16 5.49 -10.15
N ASP A 52 -3.52 4.49 -10.75
CA ASP A 52 -4.11 3.15 -10.91
C ASP A 52 -4.29 2.47 -9.55
N GLU A 53 -3.32 2.66 -8.65
CA GLU A 53 -3.42 2.24 -7.25
C GLU A 53 -4.62 2.89 -6.56
N ALA A 54 -4.76 4.22 -6.65
CA ALA A 54 -5.87 4.93 -6.02
C ALA A 54 -7.25 4.46 -6.52
N VAL A 55 -7.37 4.15 -7.82
CA VAL A 55 -8.60 3.61 -8.41
C VAL A 55 -8.92 2.22 -7.86
N ARG A 56 -7.95 1.31 -7.82
CA ARG A 56 -8.18 -0.05 -7.29
C ARG A 56 -8.42 -0.07 -5.79
N VAL A 57 -7.70 0.75 -5.02
CA VAL A 57 -7.94 0.89 -3.58
C VAL A 57 -9.37 1.35 -3.31
N ARG A 58 -9.90 2.29 -4.11
CA ARG A 58 -11.30 2.72 -3.98
C ARG A 58 -12.27 1.55 -4.12
N GLU A 59 -12.05 0.67 -5.08
CA GLU A 59 -12.89 -0.51 -5.29
C GLU A 59 -12.79 -1.47 -4.10
N LEU A 60 -11.56 -1.70 -3.61
CA LEU A 60 -11.31 -2.55 -2.45
C LEU A 60 -11.98 -2.03 -1.18
N VAL A 61 -11.85 -0.71 -0.91
CA VAL A 61 -12.49 -0.03 0.23
C VAL A 61 -14.00 -0.20 0.20
N LYS A 62 -14.63 -0.03 -0.97
CA LYS A 62 -16.07 -0.23 -1.12
C LYS A 62 -16.48 -1.68 -0.89
N ASN A 63 -15.76 -2.63 -1.45
CA ASN A 63 -16.09 -4.05 -1.35
C ASN A 63 -15.89 -4.60 0.07
N LYS A 64 -14.86 -4.14 0.77
CA LYS A 64 -14.51 -4.59 2.12
C LYS A 64 -15.09 -3.70 3.23
N SER A 65 -15.75 -2.60 2.87
CA SER A 65 -16.32 -1.62 3.81
C SER A 65 -15.30 -1.10 4.83
N TRP A 66 -14.10 -0.77 4.37
CA TRP A 66 -13.05 -0.23 5.23
C TRP A 66 -13.27 1.26 5.51
N GLU A 67 -13.14 1.65 6.77
CA GLU A 67 -13.38 3.04 7.20
C GLU A 67 -12.09 3.83 7.40
N THR A 68 -11.00 3.15 7.77
CA THR A 68 -9.70 3.77 8.05
C THR A 68 -8.65 3.24 7.10
N LEU A 69 -7.97 4.14 6.41
CA LEU A 69 -6.87 3.83 5.51
C LEU A 69 -5.63 4.62 5.92
N TYR A 70 -4.50 3.91 6.06
CA TYR A 70 -3.19 4.53 6.25
C TYR A 70 -2.41 4.44 4.94
N LEU A 71 -2.00 5.58 4.40
CA LEU A 71 -1.13 5.64 3.23
C LEU A 71 0.32 5.73 3.69
N VAL A 72 1.08 4.66 3.41
CA VAL A 72 2.49 4.57 3.78
C VAL A 72 3.34 4.80 2.54
N THR A 73 4.17 5.84 2.54
CA THR A 73 5.14 6.11 1.48
C THR A 73 6.25 7.04 1.99
N SER A 74 7.19 7.42 1.12
CA SER A 74 8.15 8.48 1.41
C SER A 74 7.44 9.79 1.80
N ALA A 75 7.87 10.43 2.88
CA ALA A 75 7.43 11.75 3.32
C ALA A 75 7.59 12.81 2.20
N TRP A 76 8.62 12.69 1.36
CA TRP A 76 8.81 13.55 0.18
C TRP A 76 7.71 13.38 -0.85
N HIS A 77 7.22 12.15 -1.02
CA HIS A 77 6.15 11.83 -1.96
C HIS A 77 4.75 11.98 -1.36
N MET A 78 4.66 12.11 -0.03
CA MET A 78 3.39 11.99 0.70
C MET A 78 2.34 12.98 0.21
N LYS A 79 2.67 14.27 0.10
CA LYS A 79 1.71 15.30 -0.36
C LYS A 79 1.15 14.99 -1.75
N ARG A 80 2.00 14.51 -2.66
CA ARG A 80 1.59 14.15 -4.03
C ARG A 80 0.67 12.92 -3.99
N ALA A 81 1.08 11.88 -3.26
CA ALA A 81 0.33 10.64 -3.19
C ALA A 81 -1.05 10.85 -2.53
N GLU A 82 -1.09 11.53 -1.38
CA GLU A 82 -2.33 11.89 -0.67
C GLU A 82 -3.30 12.65 -1.58
N ALA A 83 -2.80 13.64 -2.34
CA ALA A 83 -3.62 14.40 -3.29
C ALA A 83 -4.22 13.51 -4.39
N VAL A 84 -3.47 12.52 -4.89
CA VAL A 84 -3.97 11.56 -5.89
C VAL A 84 -5.08 10.70 -5.28
N PHE A 85 -4.85 10.10 -4.10
CA PHE A 85 -5.85 9.27 -3.43
C PHE A 85 -7.15 10.04 -3.14
N ARG A 86 -7.05 11.24 -2.58
CA ARG A 86 -8.22 12.09 -2.30
C ARG A 86 -8.96 12.52 -3.56
N LYS A 87 -8.24 12.84 -4.65
CA LYS A 87 -8.86 13.16 -5.94
C LYS A 87 -9.71 12.00 -6.48
N HIS A 88 -9.36 10.76 -6.16
CA HIS A 88 -10.12 9.56 -6.51
C HIS A 88 -11.15 9.16 -5.44
N GLY A 89 -11.40 10.01 -4.44
CA GLY A 89 -12.42 9.77 -3.42
C GLY A 89 -12.02 8.74 -2.38
N VAL A 90 -10.71 8.52 -2.19
CA VAL A 90 -10.16 7.68 -1.12
C VAL A 90 -9.52 8.62 -0.10
N ASP A 91 -10.14 8.76 1.06
CA ASP A 91 -9.51 9.51 2.15
C ASP A 91 -8.51 8.62 2.89
N VAL A 92 -7.32 9.16 3.14
CA VAL A 92 -6.18 8.43 3.69
C VAL A 92 -5.49 9.23 4.78
N GLN A 93 -4.98 8.52 5.78
CA GLN A 93 -4.13 9.05 6.82
C GLN A 93 -2.66 8.89 6.39
N PRO A 94 -1.92 9.99 6.18
CA PRO A 94 -0.55 9.93 5.70
C PRO A 94 0.42 9.43 6.78
N VAL A 95 1.28 8.47 6.41
CA VAL A 95 2.34 7.93 7.28
C VAL A 95 3.66 7.92 6.49
N GLY A 96 4.48 8.96 6.68
CA GLY A 96 5.75 9.13 5.97
C GLY A 96 6.89 8.33 6.61
N CYS A 97 7.66 7.57 5.82
CA CYS A 97 8.70 6.67 6.36
C CYS A 97 10.14 7.23 6.35
N ASP A 98 10.45 8.26 5.56
CA ASP A 98 11.81 8.77 5.33
C ASP A 98 11.96 10.28 5.64
N PHE A 99 11.14 10.78 6.57
CA PHE A 99 11.30 12.15 7.07
C PHE A 99 12.60 12.27 7.86
N LYS A 100 13.60 12.95 7.27
CA LYS A 100 14.77 13.45 7.99
C LYS A 100 14.53 14.93 8.27
N GLY A 101 14.41 15.26 9.56
CA GLY A 101 14.37 16.65 10.04
C GLY A 101 15.75 17.30 9.99
#